data_AF-A0AAE4UXA8-F1
#
_entry.id   AF-A0AAE4UXA8-F1
#
_cell.length_a   1.000
_cell.length_b   1.000
_cell.length_c   1.000
_cell.angle_alpha   90.00
_cell.angle_beta   90.00
_cell.angle_gamma   90.00
#
_symmetry.space_group_name_H-M   'P 1'
#
loop_
_entity.id
_entity.type
_entity.pdbx_description
1 polymer ?
#
loop_
_entity_poly.entity_id
_entity_poly.type
_entity_poly.pdbx_seq_one_letter_code
_entity_poly.pdbx_strand_id
1 'polypeptide(L)'
;MVNEQDRGSIPLPFSVARKGFDRDEVRNYFERFDAELRVTAADRDAAAAQARDLAKQLDDARDEIDELRKDVDRLSVPPTTAEGMSDRISRMLRLASDEASEVRAKAEADAAEMISIAEQEAAQLRGQYESLVAELEDRRSALETEHTQTMAKARTEAARIVEAAQAERDRLAAEAELRRAQVQEDFDLSMSERRQKTIAAVNELEATSKAEAQRRLADATHEAERRLQAATDQSERKIAHAKELAEELRVLRGRILAQLLGIRGQLDSVPAMLASVNRESELLDAHPETALQSNARSNESNDSRSAQKHAPARNESTSARVESDDKADDHSDTDADTAVLSAVDEESNADSADQRTVKTGS
;
A
#
# COMPACT_ATOMS: atom_id res chain seq x y z
N MET A 1 141.11 -17.86 2.87
CA MET A 1 141.03 -19.33 3.00
C MET A 1 139.63 -19.76 2.59
N VAL A 2 139.44 -20.98 2.08
CA VAL A 2 138.12 -21.58 1.76
C VAL A 2 137.39 -20.82 0.61
N ASN A 3 137.19 -21.34 -0.60
CA ASN A 3 137.37 -22.70 -1.11
C ASN A 3 138.18 -22.74 -2.42
N GLU A 4 139.25 -23.52 -2.41
CA GLU A 4 139.89 -24.05 -3.61
C GLU A 4 139.42 -25.51 -3.73
N GLN A 5 138.14 -25.66 -4.10
CA GLN A 5 137.44 -26.94 -4.19
C GLN A 5 136.97 -27.16 -5.63
N ASP A 6 137.11 -28.41 -6.08
CA ASP A 6 136.68 -28.94 -7.37
C ASP A 6 136.43 -27.92 -8.50
N ARG A 7 137.51 -27.61 -9.22
CA ARG A 7 137.46 -27.67 -10.69
C ARG A 7 137.39 -29.12 -11.17
N GLY A 8 136.50 -29.92 -10.55
CA GLY A 8 135.99 -31.14 -11.15
C GLY A 8 135.46 -30.75 -12.52
N SER A 9 135.91 -31.44 -13.57
CA SER A 9 135.72 -31.01 -14.95
C SER A 9 134.25 -30.71 -15.21
N ILE A 10 133.91 -29.42 -15.31
CA ILE A 10 132.54 -28.96 -15.58
C ILE A 10 132.08 -29.77 -16.81
N PRO A 11 130.99 -30.56 -16.72
CA PRO A 11 130.54 -31.36 -17.84
C PRO A 11 130.13 -30.42 -18.97
N LEU A 12 131.06 -30.15 -19.87
CA LEU A 12 130.82 -29.29 -21.02
C LEU A 12 129.70 -29.96 -21.82
N PRO A 13 128.65 -29.22 -22.22
CA PRO A 13 127.45 -29.78 -22.84
C PRO A 13 127.70 -30.11 -24.31
N PHE A 14 128.81 -30.80 -24.60
CA PHE A 14 129.35 -31.08 -25.92
C PHE A 14 129.53 -32.59 -26.10
N SER A 15 128.94 -33.14 -27.16
CA SER A 15 129.19 -34.48 -27.65
C SER A 15 130.61 -34.60 -28.22
N VAL A 16 131.15 -35.81 -28.22
CA VAL A 16 132.53 -36.09 -28.68
C VAL A 16 132.49 -36.78 -30.04
N ALA A 17 132.82 -36.02 -31.08
CA ALA A 17 133.02 -36.50 -32.43
C ALA A 17 134.41 -37.15 -32.61
N ARG A 18 134.63 -37.77 -33.78
CA ARG A 18 135.80 -38.61 -34.09
C ARG A 18 137.18 -37.91 -34.03
N LYS A 19 137.23 -36.59 -33.79
CA LYS A 19 138.44 -35.78 -33.56
C LYS A 19 138.23 -34.62 -32.55
N GLY A 20 137.42 -34.83 -31.50
CA GLY A 20 137.21 -33.86 -30.41
C GLY A 20 135.74 -33.49 -30.22
N PHE A 21 135.46 -32.45 -29.43
CA PHE A 21 134.09 -31.94 -29.24
C PHE A 21 133.44 -31.52 -30.56
N ASP A 22 132.12 -31.65 -30.65
CA ASP A 22 131.38 -31.15 -31.80
C ASP A 22 131.55 -29.62 -31.95
N ARG A 23 131.85 -29.18 -33.17
CA ARG A 23 132.27 -27.78 -33.44
C ARG A 23 131.09 -26.83 -33.50
N ASP A 24 129.90 -27.34 -33.76
CA ASP A 24 128.68 -26.58 -33.93
C ASP A 24 127.91 -26.52 -32.60
N GLU A 25 127.93 -27.57 -31.79
CA GLU A 25 127.52 -27.49 -30.37
C GLU A 25 128.37 -26.47 -29.58
N VAL A 26 129.69 -26.48 -29.75
CA VAL A 26 130.60 -25.49 -29.13
C VAL A 26 130.32 -24.08 -29.65
N ARG A 27 130.04 -23.91 -30.96
CA ARG A 27 129.63 -22.62 -31.56
C ARG A 27 128.37 -22.09 -30.86
N ASN A 28 127.31 -22.89 -30.84
CA ASN A 28 126.01 -22.53 -30.31
C ASN A 28 126.08 -22.18 -28.82
N TYR A 29 126.93 -22.86 -28.05
CA TYR A 29 127.16 -22.53 -26.64
C TYR A 29 127.88 -21.19 -26.44
N PHE A 30 128.93 -20.90 -27.21
CA PHE A 30 129.60 -19.59 -27.12
C PHE A 30 128.70 -18.45 -27.61
N GLU A 31 127.93 -18.64 -28.69
CA GLU A 31 126.97 -17.65 -29.16
C GLU A 31 125.84 -17.40 -28.13
N ARG A 32 125.37 -18.45 -27.47
CA ARG A 32 124.43 -18.35 -26.34
C ARG A 32 125.05 -17.64 -25.14
N PHE A 33 126.28 -17.98 -24.75
CA PHE A 33 126.96 -17.36 -23.60
C PHE A 33 127.25 -15.89 -23.85
N ASP A 34 127.67 -15.52 -25.06
CA ASP A 34 127.83 -14.14 -25.51
C ASP A 34 126.48 -13.39 -25.55
N ALA A 35 125.35 -14.07 -25.78
CA ALA A 35 124.02 -13.48 -25.66
C ALA A 35 123.62 -13.27 -24.19
N GLU A 36 123.79 -14.27 -23.33
CA GLU A 36 123.54 -14.18 -21.88
C GLU A 36 124.42 -13.11 -21.21
N LEU A 37 125.68 -12.95 -21.64
CA LEU A 37 126.57 -11.89 -21.18
C LEU A 37 126.12 -10.49 -21.66
N ARG A 38 125.61 -10.36 -22.90
CA ARG A 38 125.04 -9.09 -23.39
C ARG A 38 123.77 -8.71 -22.66
N VAL A 39 122.89 -9.67 -22.36
CA VAL A 39 121.69 -9.45 -21.53
C VAL A 39 122.10 -9.01 -20.13
N THR A 40 123.00 -9.74 -19.47
CA THR A 40 123.49 -9.39 -18.12
C THR A 40 124.17 -8.02 -18.08
N ALA A 41 124.89 -7.63 -19.13
CA ALA A 41 125.49 -6.29 -19.25
C ALA A 41 124.43 -5.20 -19.44
N ALA A 42 123.41 -5.44 -20.28
CA ALA A 42 122.29 -4.53 -20.46
C ALA A 42 121.46 -4.36 -19.17
N ASP A 43 121.18 -5.45 -18.45
CA ASP A 43 120.47 -5.45 -17.17
C ASP A 43 121.27 -4.68 -16.10
N ARG A 44 122.59 -4.90 -16.02
CA ARG A 44 123.50 -4.13 -15.15
C ARG A 44 123.46 -2.64 -15.48
N ASP A 45 123.52 -2.29 -16.76
CA ASP A 45 123.59 -0.88 -17.18
C ASP A 45 122.23 -0.18 -17.06
N ALA A 46 121.12 -0.89 -17.22
CA ALA A 46 119.77 -0.43 -16.88
C ALA A 46 119.60 -0.23 -15.37
N ALA A 47 120.02 -1.18 -14.54
CA ALA A 47 120.01 -1.05 -13.08
C ALA A 47 120.91 0.11 -12.61
N ALA A 48 122.07 0.30 -13.25
CA ALA A 48 122.95 1.43 -12.98
C ALA A 48 122.37 2.78 -13.48
N ALA A 49 121.53 2.79 -14.52
CA ALA A 49 120.78 3.98 -14.91
C ALA A 49 119.71 4.32 -13.85
N GLN A 50 118.86 3.34 -13.50
CA GLN A 50 117.84 3.48 -12.45
C GLN A 50 118.44 3.95 -11.12
N ALA A 51 119.58 3.40 -10.69
CA ALA A 51 120.27 3.82 -9.47
C ALA A 51 120.77 5.28 -9.53
N ARG A 52 121.17 5.79 -10.70
CA ARG A 52 121.56 7.21 -10.87
C ARG A 52 120.35 8.13 -10.88
N ASP A 53 119.24 7.73 -11.48
CA ASP A 53 118.04 8.56 -11.55
C ASP A 53 117.28 8.58 -10.21
N LEU A 54 117.28 7.48 -9.45
CA LEU A 54 116.84 7.45 -8.05
C LEU A 54 117.75 8.31 -7.15
N ALA A 55 119.06 8.33 -7.40
CA ALA A 55 119.97 9.22 -6.66
C ALA A 55 119.65 10.70 -6.90
N LYS A 56 119.40 11.11 -8.16
CA LYS A 56 118.94 12.48 -8.48
C LYS A 56 117.66 12.82 -7.74
N GLN A 57 116.60 12.00 -7.89
CA GLN A 57 115.30 12.25 -7.23
C GLN A 57 115.43 12.38 -5.71
N LEU A 58 116.37 11.64 -5.10
CA LEU A 58 116.63 11.68 -3.67
C LEU A 58 117.46 12.91 -3.25
N ASP A 59 118.31 13.45 -4.12
CA ASP A 59 119.02 14.72 -3.91
C ASP A 59 118.12 15.92 -4.19
N ASP A 60 117.31 15.90 -5.26
CA ASP A 60 116.26 16.89 -5.56
C ASP A 60 115.30 17.04 -4.37
N ALA A 61 114.82 15.92 -3.81
CA ALA A 61 113.95 15.89 -2.63
C ALA A 61 114.68 16.30 -1.33
N ARG A 62 116.01 16.15 -1.24
CA ARG A 62 116.79 16.68 -0.10
C ARG A 62 116.86 18.20 -0.15
N ASP A 63 117.12 18.77 -1.33
CA ASP A 63 117.18 20.22 -1.52
C ASP A 63 115.80 20.86 -1.25
N GLU A 64 114.70 20.26 -1.71
CA GLU A 64 113.34 20.67 -1.37
C GLU A 64 113.07 20.61 0.14
N ILE A 65 113.43 19.51 0.81
CA ILE A 65 113.28 19.36 2.27
C ILE A 65 114.10 20.41 3.03
N ASP A 66 115.33 20.71 2.60
CA ASP A 66 116.18 21.70 3.23
C ASP A 66 115.78 23.15 2.87
N GLU A 67 115.08 23.40 1.77
CA GLU A 67 114.41 24.69 1.53
C GLU A 67 113.18 24.85 2.44
N LEU A 68 112.30 23.86 2.49
CA LEU A 68 111.13 23.84 3.38
C LEU A 68 111.52 23.99 4.86
N ARG A 69 112.63 23.39 5.30
CA ARG A 69 113.19 23.58 6.65
C ARG A 69 113.58 25.02 6.93
N LYS A 70 114.32 25.68 6.01
CA LYS A 70 114.72 27.08 6.16
C LYS A 70 113.50 28.01 6.26
N ASP A 71 112.45 27.73 5.49
CA ASP A 71 111.21 28.53 5.52
C ASP A 71 110.38 28.25 6.80
N VAL A 72 110.35 27.01 7.30
CA VAL A 72 109.76 26.66 8.61
C VAL A 72 110.52 27.33 9.76
N ASP A 73 111.86 27.29 9.76
CA ASP A 73 112.69 27.95 10.77
C ASP A 73 112.41 29.47 10.77
N ARG A 74 112.38 30.09 9.58
CA ARG A 74 112.04 31.51 9.37
C ARG A 74 110.62 31.87 9.85
N LEU A 75 109.67 30.95 9.81
CA LEU A 75 108.29 31.11 10.31
C LEU A 75 108.12 30.79 11.80
N SER A 76 109.03 29.99 12.38
CA SER A 76 109.00 29.58 13.79
C SER A 76 109.45 30.69 14.74
N VAL A 77 110.42 31.51 14.31
CA VAL A 77 110.94 32.64 15.08
C VAL A 77 109.90 33.77 15.11
N PRO A 78 109.67 34.44 16.26
CA PRO A 78 108.79 35.61 16.34
C PRO A 78 109.22 36.69 15.32
N PRO A 79 108.31 37.21 14.48
CA PRO A 79 108.70 38.03 13.34
C PRO A 79 109.19 39.42 13.79
N THR A 80 110.50 39.63 13.76
CA THR A 80 111.16 40.90 14.11
C THR A 80 111.27 41.87 12.93
N THR A 81 110.84 41.47 11.73
CA THR A 81 110.88 42.28 10.50
C THR A 81 109.49 42.47 9.89
N ALA A 82 109.23 43.64 9.29
CA ALA A 82 107.94 43.98 8.69
C ALA A 82 107.58 43.08 7.49
N GLU A 83 108.60 42.62 6.76
CA GLU A 83 108.46 41.70 5.63
C GLU A 83 108.00 40.31 6.10
N GLY A 84 108.60 39.76 7.17
CA GLY A 84 108.17 38.49 7.77
C GLY A 84 106.77 38.53 8.39
N MET A 85 106.33 39.69 8.89
CA MET A 85 104.93 39.89 9.29
C MET A 85 103.99 39.88 8.08
N SER A 86 104.40 40.52 6.97
CA SER A 86 103.61 40.59 5.73
C SER A 86 103.47 39.22 5.05
N ASP A 87 104.55 38.44 4.99
CA ASP A 87 104.58 37.05 4.46
C ASP A 87 103.73 36.07 5.27
N ARG A 88 103.48 36.37 6.56
CA ARG A 88 102.61 35.58 7.43
C ARG A 88 101.15 36.00 7.28
N ILE A 89 100.88 37.31 7.14
CA ILE A 89 99.54 37.84 6.88
C ILE A 89 99.03 37.39 5.51
N SER A 90 99.86 37.40 4.46
CA SER A 90 99.46 36.93 3.12
C SER A 90 99.13 35.44 3.11
N ARG A 91 99.93 34.59 3.77
CA ARG A 91 99.65 33.16 3.95
C ARG A 91 98.40 32.91 4.80
N MET A 92 98.17 33.70 5.86
CA MET A 92 96.97 33.59 6.71
C MET A 92 95.69 34.04 5.97
N LEU A 93 95.75 35.11 5.18
CA LEU A 93 94.63 35.56 4.33
C LEU A 93 94.33 34.55 3.23
N ARG A 94 95.35 33.89 2.66
CA ARG A 94 95.16 32.80 1.71
C ARG A 94 94.47 31.60 2.37
N LEU A 95 94.99 31.12 3.50
CA LEU A 95 94.37 30.03 4.28
C LEU A 95 92.91 30.34 4.61
N ALA A 96 92.61 31.54 5.10
CA ALA A 96 91.25 31.96 5.41
C ALA A 96 90.34 32.11 4.18
N SER A 97 90.91 32.42 3.00
CA SER A 97 90.18 32.44 1.73
C SER A 97 89.90 31.03 1.20
N ASP A 98 90.84 30.10 1.38
CA ASP A 98 90.71 28.70 1.00
C ASP A 98 89.67 28.02 1.93
N GLU A 99 89.77 28.21 3.25
CA GLU A 99 88.80 27.75 4.27
C GLU A 99 87.40 28.35 4.05
N ALA A 100 87.28 29.66 3.76
CA ALA A 100 86.00 30.28 3.42
C ALA A 100 85.42 29.77 2.10
N SER A 101 86.24 29.23 1.18
CA SER A 101 85.79 28.60 -0.05
C SER A 101 85.33 27.16 0.20
N GLU A 102 86.02 26.41 1.06
CA GLU A 102 85.60 25.08 1.51
C GLU A 102 84.26 25.13 2.27
N VAL A 103 84.11 26.07 3.21
CA VAL A 103 82.86 26.29 3.97
C VAL A 103 81.69 26.64 3.05
N ARG A 104 81.93 27.44 1.98
CA ARG A 104 80.89 27.73 0.97
C ARG A 104 80.55 26.50 0.14
N ALA A 105 81.54 25.82 -0.43
CA ALA A 105 81.33 24.62 -1.25
C ALA A 105 80.59 23.54 -0.46
N LYS A 106 80.88 23.40 0.84
CA LYS A 106 80.14 22.52 1.74
C LYS A 106 78.72 23.01 1.98
N ALA A 107 78.49 24.28 2.33
CA ALA A 107 77.15 24.80 2.54
C ALA A 107 76.27 24.73 1.27
N GLU A 108 76.86 24.88 0.09
CA GLU A 108 76.21 24.70 -1.21
C GLU A 108 75.87 23.23 -1.48
N ALA A 109 76.75 22.29 -1.11
CA ALA A 109 76.48 20.85 -1.19
C ALA A 109 75.39 20.40 -0.20
N ASP A 110 75.50 20.79 1.07
CA ASP A 110 74.52 20.50 2.13
C ASP A 110 73.13 21.06 1.73
N ALA A 111 73.08 22.26 1.14
CA ALA A 111 71.83 22.86 0.65
C ALA A 111 71.27 22.13 -0.59
N ALA A 112 72.12 21.68 -1.52
CA ALA A 112 71.69 20.90 -2.68
C ALA A 112 71.14 19.52 -2.28
N GLU A 113 71.72 18.88 -1.25
CA GLU A 113 71.18 17.64 -0.66
C GLU A 113 69.81 17.89 -0.03
N MET A 114 69.66 18.95 0.79
CA MET A 114 68.37 19.31 1.39
C MET A 114 67.28 19.59 0.35
N ILE A 115 67.60 20.30 -0.75
CA ILE A 115 66.66 20.55 -1.85
C ILE A 115 66.29 19.23 -2.55
N SER A 116 67.27 18.38 -2.86
CA SER A 116 67.04 17.08 -3.50
C SER A 116 66.13 16.17 -2.67
N ILE A 117 66.32 16.13 -1.35
CA ILE A 117 65.45 15.38 -0.44
C ILE A 117 64.03 15.97 -0.43
N ALA A 118 63.89 17.29 -0.27
CA ALA A 118 62.58 17.95 -0.24
C ALA A 118 61.81 17.82 -1.58
N GLU A 119 62.50 17.84 -2.72
CA GLU A 119 61.88 17.60 -4.04
C GLU A 119 61.43 16.15 -4.21
N GLN A 120 62.20 15.17 -3.71
CA GLN A 120 61.83 13.75 -3.71
C GLN A 120 60.63 13.48 -2.78
N GLU A 121 60.61 14.03 -1.58
CA GLU A 121 59.47 13.93 -0.65
C GLU A 121 58.22 14.59 -1.24
N ALA A 122 58.34 15.78 -1.82
CA ALA A 122 57.23 16.46 -2.49
C ALA A 122 56.73 15.69 -3.73
N ALA A 123 57.60 15.01 -4.47
CA ALA A 123 57.21 14.16 -5.59
C ALA A 123 56.48 12.89 -5.12
N GLN A 124 56.97 12.22 -4.07
CA GLN A 124 56.29 11.08 -3.46
C GLN A 124 54.91 11.45 -2.92
N LEU A 125 54.81 12.57 -2.21
CA LEU A 125 53.55 13.05 -1.63
C LEU A 125 52.52 13.45 -2.71
N ARG A 126 52.96 14.09 -3.81
CA ARG A 126 52.09 14.34 -4.98
C ARG A 126 51.58 13.03 -5.58
N GLY A 127 52.45 12.05 -5.84
CA GLY A 127 52.05 10.75 -6.39
C GLY A 127 51.08 9.98 -5.48
N GLN A 128 51.24 10.08 -4.15
CA GLN A 128 50.28 9.52 -3.18
C GLN A 128 48.91 10.21 -3.26
N TYR A 129 48.86 11.54 -3.34
CA TYR A 129 47.60 12.26 -3.48
C TYR A 129 46.93 12.04 -4.85
N GLU A 130 47.69 11.98 -5.94
CA GLU A 130 47.19 11.64 -7.28
C GLU A 130 46.59 10.23 -7.30
N SER A 131 47.27 9.25 -6.68
CA SER A 131 46.74 7.90 -6.49
C SER A 131 45.46 7.86 -5.65
N LEU A 132 45.38 8.64 -4.57
CA LEU A 132 44.21 8.68 -3.68
C LEU A 132 43.01 9.36 -4.35
N VAL A 133 43.24 10.42 -5.14
CA VAL A 133 42.19 11.07 -5.94
C VAL A 133 41.64 10.11 -6.97
N ALA A 134 42.50 9.38 -7.70
CA ALA A 134 42.06 8.36 -8.66
C ALA A 134 41.22 7.25 -7.99
N GLU A 135 41.64 6.71 -6.83
CA GLU A 135 40.85 5.71 -6.10
C GLU A 135 39.47 6.26 -5.68
N LEU A 136 39.40 7.52 -5.24
CA LEU A 136 38.14 8.16 -4.86
C LEU A 136 37.22 8.43 -6.06
N GLU A 137 37.78 8.77 -7.23
CA GLU A 137 37.01 8.94 -8.47
C GLU A 137 36.48 7.61 -9.00
N ASP A 138 37.30 6.55 -9.04
CA ASP A 138 36.88 5.19 -9.40
C ASP A 138 35.79 4.67 -8.44
N ARG A 139 36.00 4.84 -7.13
CA ARG A 139 35.04 4.43 -6.10
C ARG A 139 33.72 5.20 -6.21
N ARG A 140 33.77 6.50 -6.51
CA ARG A 140 32.57 7.30 -6.78
C ARG A 140 31.85 6.78 -8.03
N SER A 141 32.57 6.56 -9.13
CA SER A 141 32.02 6.05 -10.40
C SER A 141 31.33 4.69 -10.22
N ALA A 142 31.93 3.77 -9.46
CA ALA A 142 31.35 2.49 -9.10
C ALA A 142 30.07 2.64 -8.26
N LEU A 143 30.08 3.52 -7.24
CA LEU A 143 28.90 3.78 -6.40
C LEU A 143 27.76 4.44 -7.19
N GLU A 144 28.07 5.38 -8.09
CA GLU A 144 27.09 6.04 -8.96
C GLU A 144 26.46 5.03 -9.95
N THR A 145 27.27 4.09 -10.46
CA THR A 145 26.82 2.98 -11.32
C THR A 145 25.93 1.98 -10.57
N GLU A 146 26.32 1.53 -9.38
CA GLU A 146 25.50 0.60 -8.58
C GLU A 146 24.22 1.27 -8.04
N HIS A 147 24.27 2.55 -7.66
CA HIS A 147 23.09 3.31 -7.26
C HIS A 147 22.09 3.47 -8.41
N THR A 148 22.54 3.89 -9.60
CA THR A 148 21.66 4.05 -10.77
C THR A 148 21.07 2.72 -11.23
N GLN A 149 21.85 1.63 -11.24
CA GLN A 149 21.32 0.28 -11.46
C GLN A 149 20.28 -0.13 -10.41
N THR A 150 20.55 0.09 -9.13
CA THR A 150 19.65 -0.29 -8.03
C THR A 150 18.33 0.49 -8.10
N MET A 151 18.40 1.80 -8.38
CA MET A 151 17.22 2.63 -8.57
C MET A 151 16.43 2.27 -9.84
N ALA A 152 17.09 1.86 -10.93
CA ALA A 152 16.41 1.34 -12.12
C ALA A 152 15.69 0.00 -11.84
N LYS A 153 16.35 -0.93 -11.12
CA LYS A 153 15.77 -2.21 -10.67
C LYS A 153 14.55 -1.96 -9.76
N ALA A 154 14.69 -1.11 -8.75
CA ALA A 154 13.62 -0.76 -7.81
C ALA A 154 12.43 -0.07 -8.49
N ARG A 155 12.65 0.87 -9.42
CA ARG A 155 11.58 1.50 -10.22
C ARG A 155 10.85 0.50 -11.11
N THR A 156 11.57 -0.45 -11.70
CA THR A 156 10.99 -1.51 -12.54
C THR A 156 10.12 -2.46 -11.71
N GLU A 157 10.56 -2.84 -10.51
CA GLU A 157 9.78 -3.70 -9.61
C GLU A 157 8.57 -2.96 -9.03
N ALA A 158 8.71 -1.70 -8.63
CA ALA A 158 7.58 -0.88 -8.19
C ALA A 158 6.52 -0.72 -9.30
N ALA A 159 6.94 -0.51 -10.55
CA ALA A 159 6.02 -0.47 -11.69
C ALA A 159 5.28 -1.80 -11.89
N ARG A 160 6.00 -2.94 -11.84
CA ARG A 160 5.41 -4.29 -11.91
C ARG A 160 4.39 -4.54 -10.79
N ILE A 161 4.69 -4.15 -9.55
CA ILE A 161 3.79 -4.32 -8.41
C ILE A 161 2.52 -3.46 -8.59
N VAL A 162 2.67 -2.21 -9.04
CA VAL A 162 1.53 -1.32 -9.31
C VAL A 162 0.67 -1.83 -10.47
N GLU A 163 1.28 -2.31 -11.55
CA GLU A 163 0.57 -2.89 -12.71
C GLU A 163 -0.21 -4.16 -12.31
N ALA A 164 0.42 -5.07 -11.56
CA ALA A 164 -0.24 -6.28 -11.06
C ALA A 164 -1.39 -5.96 -10.08
N ALA A 165 -1.20 -5.00 -9.17
CA ALA A 165 -2.23 -4.56 -8.23
C ALA A 165 -3.41 -3.87 -8.95
N GLN A 166 -3.16 -3.12 -10.02
CA GLN A 166 -4.22 -2.53 -10.86
C GLN A 166 -4.97 -3.63 -11.64
N ALA A 167 -4.27 -4.60 -12.22
CA ALA A 167 -4.88 -5.71 -12.94
C ALA A 167 -5.81 -6.57 -12.05
N GLU A 168 -5.37 -6.93 -10.84
CA GLU A 168 -6.22 -7.68 -9.89
C GLU A 168 -7.36 -6.81 -9.33
N ARG A 169 -7.15 -5.50 -9.08
CA ARG A 169 -8.24 -4.56 -8.73
C ARG A 169 -9.32 -4.53 -9.81
N ASP A 170 -8.92 -4.38 -11.07
CA ASP A 170 -9.86 -4.19 -12.19
C ASP A 170 -10.56 -5.50 -12.54
N ARG A 171 -9.88 -6.64 -12.37
CA ARG A 171 -10.49 -7.98 -12.38
C ARG A 171 -11.52 -8.14 -11.27
N LEU A 172 -11.18 -7.82 -10.02
CA LEU A 172 -12.10 -7.94 -8.88
C LEU A 172 -13.30 -7.00 -9.02
N ALA A 173 -13.12 -5.82 -9.60
CA ALA A 173 -14.22 -4.92 -9.96
C ALA A 173 -15.14 -5.55 -11.03
N ALA A 174 -14.58 -6.15 -12.09
CA ALA A 174 -15.38 -6.84 -13.11
C ALA A 174 -16.12 -8.08 -12.55
N GLU A 175 -15.47 -8.88 -11.68
CA GLU A 175 -16.12 -9.98 -10.97
C GLU A 175 -17.24 -9.49 -10.03
N ALA A 176 -17.07 -8.33 -9.38
CA ALA A 176 -18.08 -7.75 -8.50
C ALA A 176 -19.28 -7.18 -9.28
N GLU A 177 -19.06 -6.47 -10.39
CA GLU A 177 -20.13 -5.99 -11.27
C GLU A 177 -20.92 -7.14 -11.91
N LEU A 178 -20.25 -8.21 -12.33
CA LEU A 178 -20.95 -9.41 -12.84
C LEU A 178 -21.85 -10.03 -11.77
N ARG A 179 -21.38 -10.15 -10.52
CA ARG A 179 -22.21 -10.65 -9.40
C ARG A 179 -23.36 -9.70 -9.07
N ARG A 180 -23.16 -8.38 -9.14
CA ARG A 180 -24.22 -7.37 -8.96
C ARG A 180 -25.31 -7.50 -10.02
N ALA A 181 -24.92 -7.65 -11.29
CA ALA A 181 -25.85 -7.87 -12.40
C ALA A 181 -26.66 -9.17 -12.22
N GLN A 182 -26.01 -10.28 -11.90
CA GLN A 182 -26.67 -11.58 -11.66
C GLN A 182 -27.68 -11.50 -10.50
N VAL A 183 -27.29 -10.91 -9.36
CA VAL A 183 -28.20 -10.75 -8.20
C VAL A 183 -29.38 -9.82 -8.54
N GLN A 184 -29.18 -8.80 -9.37
CA GLN A 184 -30.26 -7.93 -9.83
C GLN A 184 -31.22 -8.67 -10.78
N GLU A 185 -30.72 -9.47 -11.72
CA GLU A 185 -31.52 -10.29 -12.64
C GLU A 185 -32.36 -11.33 -11.87
N ASP A 186 -31.75 -12.05 -10.92
CA ASP A 186 -32.45 -13.01 -10.05
C ASP A 186 -33.51 -12.32 -9.16
N PHE A 187 -33.21 -11.13 -8.64
CA PHE A 187 -34.15 -10.34 -7.86
C PHE A 187 -35.33 -9.86 -8.71
N ASP A 188 -35.09 -9.30 -9.90
CA ASP A 188 -36.16 -8.83 -10.78
C ASP A 188 -37.02 -9.98 -11.32
N LEU A 189 -36.41 -11.13 -11.63
CA LEU A 189 -37.13 -12.34 -12.01
C LEU A 189 -38.02 -12.84 -10.87
N SER A 190 -37.46 -13.08 -9.68
CA SER A 190 -38.23 -13.59 -8.52
C SER A 190 -39.30 -12.60 -8.04
N MET A 191 -39.04 -11.29 -8.11
CA MET A 191 -40.05 -10.27 -7.84
C MET A 191 -41.09 -10.17 -8.96
N SER A 192 -40.74 -10.41 -10.24
CA SER A 192 -41.72 -10.49 -11.32
C SER A 192 -42.66 -11.68 -11.14
N GLU A 193 -42.14 -12.85 -10.79
CA GLU A 193 -42.95 -14.03 -10.44
C GLU A 193 -43.87 -13.74 -9.25
N ARG A 194 -43.35 -13.12 -8.18
CA ARG A 194 -44.14 -12.78 -7.00
C ARG A 194 -45.25 -11.78 -7.31
N ARG A 195 -44.97 -10.76 -8.15
CA ARG A 195 -45.98 -9.83 -8.66
C ARG A 195 -47.04 -10.57 -9.48
N GLN A 196 -46.65 -11.43 -10.42
CA GLN A 196 -47.58 -12.23 -11.23
C GLN A 196 -48.46 -13.16 -10.38
N LYS A 197 -47.87 -13.90 -9.43
CA LYS A 197 -48.60 -14.79 -8.51
C LYS A 197 -49.60 -14.03 -7.64
N THR A 198 -49.22 -12.83 -7.16
CA THR A 198 -50.13 -11.95 -6.40
C THR A 198 -51.28 -11.41 -7.26
N ILE A 199 -50.98 -10.95 -8.49
CA ILE A 199 -52.00 -10.47 -9.44
C ILE A 199 -52.96 -11.59 -9.83
N ALA A 200 -52.47 -12.82 -10.06
CA ALA A 200 -53.29 -13.98 -10.34
C ALA A 200 -54.24 -14.30 -9.17
N ALA A 201 -53.73 -14.33 -7.93
CA ALA A 201 -54.54 -14.57 -6.73
C ALA A 201 -55.59 -13.48 -6.49
N VAL A 202 -55.27 -12.21 -6.76
CA VAL A 202 -56.25 -11.10 -6.69
C VAL A 202 -57.33 -11.26 -7.77
N ASN A 203 -56.95 -11.58 -9.00
CA ASN A 203 -57.90 -11.82 -10.10
C ASN A 203 -58.81 -13.03 -9.82
N GLU A 204 -58.29 -14.09 -9.21
CA GLU A 204 -59.05 -15.27 -8.80
C GLU A 204 -60.02 -14.95 -7.64
N LEU A 205 -59.58 -14.19 -6.64
CA LEU A 205 -60.43 -13.70 -5.55
C LEU A 205 -61.54 -12.77 -6.07
N GLU A 206 -61.23 -11.88 -7.02
CA GLU A 206 -62.22 -11.05 -7.70
C GLU A 206 -63.20 -11.89 -8.51
N ALA A 207 -62.73 -12.88 -9.29
CA ALA A 207 -63.58 -13.72 -10.13
C ALA A 207 -64.52 -14.59 -9.29
N THR A 208 -64.02 -15.22 -8.23
CA THR A 208 -64.82 -16.02 -7.29
C THR A 208 -65.82 -15.15 -6.52
N SER A 209 -65.39 -13.99 -5.99
CA SER A 209 -66.29 -13.04 -5.31
C SER A 209 -67.40 -12.52 -6.24
N LYS A 210 -67.08 -12.15 -7.49
CA LYS A 210 -68.07 -11.75 -8.50
C LYS A 210 -69.02 -12.90 -8.85
N ALA A 211 -68.53 -14.13 -9.00
CA ALA A 211 -69.36 -15.30 -9.27
C ALA A 211 -70.29 -15.66 -8.10
N GLU A 212 -69.83 -15.55 -6.85
CA GLU A 212 -70.68 -15.72 -5.68
C GLU A 212 -71.72 -14.61 -5.56
N ALA A 213 -71.35 -13.35 -5.81
CA ALA A 213 -72.29 -12.23 -5.81
C ALA A 213 -73.37 -12.42 -6.88
N GLN A 214 -73.00 -12.85 -8.09
CA GLN A 214 -73.95 -13.21 -9.15
C GLN A 214 -74.87 -14.36 -8.76
N ARG A 215 -74.37 -15.41 -8.10
CA ARG A 215 -75.21 -16.50 -7.56
C ARG A 215 -76.19 -16.00 -6.51
N ARG A 216 -75.71 -15.26 -5.50
CA ARG A 216 -76.56 -14.67 -4.44
C ARG A 216 -77.64 -13.74 -5.01
N LEU A 217 -77.31 -12.98 -6.06
CA LEU A 217 -78.29 -12.16 -6.79
C LEU A 217 -79.32 -13.03 -7.53
N ALA A 218 -78.90 -14.06 -8.26
CA ALA A 218 -79.79 -14.97 -8.99
C ALA A 218 -80.73 -15.74 -8.05
N ASP A 219 -80.21 -16.28 -6.94
CA ASP A 219 -80.98 -16.95 -5.90
C ASP A 219 -82.01 -15.99 -5.27
N ALA A 220 -81.61 -14.74 -5.01
CA ALA A 220 -82.49 -13.71 -4.47
C ALA A 220 -83.56 -13.24 -5.46
N THR A 221 -83.24 -13.13 -6.77
CA THR A 221 -84.25 -12.83 -7.80
C THR A 221 -85.23 -13.97 -7.96
N HIS A 222 -84.78 -15.23 -8.00
CA HIS A 222 -85.70 -16.37 -8.08
C HIS A 222 -86.57 -16.52 -6.83
N GLU A 223 -86.05 -16.22 -5.64
CA GLU A 223 -86.87 -16.18 -4.42
C GLU A 223 -87.87 -15.01 -4.41
N ALA A 224 -87.50 -13.84 -4.95
CA ALA A 224 -88.41 -12.72 -5.13
C ALA A 224 -89.52 -13.06 -6.16
N GLU A 225 -89.17 -13.66 -7.30
CA GLU A 225 -90.09 -14.16 -8.32
C GLU A 225 -91.08 -15.18 -7.73
N ARG A 226 -90.58 -16.19 -6.98
CA ARG A 226 -91.44 -17.17 -6.29
C ARG A 226 -92.43 -16.50 -5.32
N ARG A 227 -91.98 -15.51 -4.55
CA ARG A 227 -92.85 -14.76 -3.61
C ARG A 227 -93.87 -13.89 -4.33
N LEU A 228 -93.47 -13.20 -5.40
CA LEU A 228 -94.37 -12.39 -6.23
C LEU A 228 -95.43 -13.26 -6.92
N GLN A 229 -95.05 -14.41 -7.46
CA GLN A 229 -95.99 -15.37 -8.04
C GLN A 229 -96.95 -15.91 -6.96
N ALA A 230 -96.44 -16.39 -5.82
CA ALA A 230 -97.28 -16.90 -4.74
C ALA A 230 -98.24 -15.85 -4.16
N ALA A 231 -97.81 -14.58 -4.08
CA ALA A 231 -98.68 -13.47 -3.69
C ALA A 231 -99.72 -13.12 -4.76
N THR A 232 -99.36 -13.21 -6.05
CA THR A 232 -100.26 -13.00 -7.18
C THR A 232 -101.32 -14.10 -7.23
N ASP A 233 -100.91 -15.38 -7.20
CA ASP A 233 -101.77 -16.55 -7.01
C ASP A 233 -102.75 -16.38 -5.84
N GLN A 234 -102.26 -15.92 -4.68
CA GLN A 234 -103.13 -15.71 -3.51
C GLN A 234 -104.11 -14.54 -3.73
N SER A 235 -103.68 -13.48 -4.40
CA SER A 235 -104.52 -12.34 -4.77
C SER A 235 -105.61 -12.75 -5.76
N GLU A 236 -105.26 -13.49 -6.81
CA GLU A 236 -106.21 -14.02 -7.80
C GLU A 236 -107.21 -14.99 -7.17
N ARG A 237 -106.79 -15.89 -6.27
CA ARG A 237 -107.69 -16.76 -5.50
C ARG A 237 -108.64 -15.95 -4.61
N LYS A 238 -108.15 -14.89 -3.95
CA LYS A 238 -109.00 -13.96 -3.16
C LYS A 238 -109.99 -13.20 -4.06
N ILE A 239 -109.57 -12.75 -5.24
CA ILE A 239 -110.42 -12.07 -6.22
C ILE A 239 -111.47 -13.02 -6.80
N ALA A 240 -111.11 -14.29 -7.08
CA ALA A 240 -112.04 -15.31 -7.54
C ALA A 240 -113.10 -15.62 -6.47
N HIS A 241 -112.68 -15.89 -5.24
CA HIS A 241 -113.58 -16.11 -4.10
C HIS A 241 -114.45 -14.87 -3.79
N ALA A 242 -113.94 -13.65 -3.96
CA ALA A 242 -114.72 -12.43 -3.83
C ALA A 242 -115.74 -12.23 -4.97
N LYS A 243 -115.43 -12.68 -6.19
CA LYS A 243 -116.39 -12.72 -7.32
C LYS A 243 -117.46 -13.80 -7.10
N GLU A 244 -117.09 -14.95 -6.58
CA GLU A 244 -117.99 -16.04 -6.20
C GLU A 244 -118.97 -15.58 -5.12
N LEU A 245 -118.47 -15.04 -4.00
CA LEU A 245 -119.31 -14.40 -2.96
C LEU A 245 -120.17 -13.26 -3.51
N ALA A 246 -119.67 -12.46 -4.46
CA ALA A 246 -120.46 -11.38 -5.08
C ALA A 246 -121.61 -11.93 -5.94
N GLU A 247 -121.42 -13.04 -6.65
CA GLU A 247 -122.50 -13.71 -7.40
C GLU A 247 -123.42 -14.52 -6.48
N GLU A 248 -122.94 -15.11 -5.38
CA GLU A 248 -123.81 -15.65 -4.32
C GLU A 248 -124.70 -14.55 -3.72
N LEU A 249 -124.12 -13.40 -3.37
CA LEU A 249 -124.86 -12.23 -2.89
C LEU A 249 -125.80 -11.66 -3.96
N ARG A 250 -125.45 -11.75 -5.25
CA ARG A 250 -126.33 -11.37 -6.36
C ARG A 250 -127.52 -12.33 -6.48
N VAL A 251 -127.30 -13.64 -6.38
CA VAL A 251 -128.35 -14.67 -6.41
C VAL A 251 -129.24 -14.59 -5.17
N LEU A 252 -128.66 -14.38 -3.99
CA LEU A 252 -129.41 -14.13 -2.75
C LEU A 252 -130.23 -12.85 -2.84
N ARG A 253 -129.65 -11.74 -3.33
CA ARG A 253 -130.38 -10.49 -3.57
C ARG A 253 -131.47 -10.68 -4.63
N GLY A 254 -131.23 -11.48 -5.67
CA GLY A 254 -132.23 -11.85 -6.67
C GLY A 254 -133.39 -12.64 -6.06
N ARG A 255 -133.10 -13.61 -5.19
CA ARG A 255 -134.09 -14.38 -4.43
C ARG A 255 -134.88 -13.49 -3.45
N ILE A 256 -134.21 -12.59 -2.73
CA ILE A 256 -134.86 -11.64 -1.81
C ILE A 256 -135.72 -10.63 -2.59
N LEU A 257 -135.28 -10.13 -3.75
CA LEU A 257 -136.08 -9.27 -4.62
C LEU A 257 -137.29 -10.02 -5.21
N ALA A 258 -137.14 -11.29 -5.57
CA ALA A 258 -138.26 -12.15 -5.98
C ALA A 258 -139.24 -12.42 -4.82
N GLN A 259 -138.75 -12.61 -3.60
CA GLN A 259 -139.59 -12.73 -2.40
C GLN A 259 -140.30 -11.41 -2.08
N LEU A 260 -139.64 -10.26 -2.20
CA LEU A 260 -140.25 -8.94 -2.02
C LEU A 260 -141.26 -8.60 -3.13
N LEU A 261 -141.04 -9.07 -4.37
CA LEU A 261 -142.03 -9.00 -5.45
C LEU A 261 -143.22 -9.93 -5.19
N GLY A 262 -142.99 -11.13 -4.65
CA GLY A 262 -144.05 -12.04 -4.21
C GLY A 262 -144.90 -11.45 -3.09
N ILE A 263 -144.25 -10.91 -2.04
CA ILE A 263 -144.89 -10.21 -0.93
C ILE A 263 -145.61 -8.95 -1.41
N ARG A 264 -145.05 -8.21 -2.38
CA ARG A 264 -145.74 -7.07 -3.00
C ARG A 264 -146.98 -7.52 -3.78
N GLY A 265 -146.92 -8.60 -4.55
CA GLY A 265 -148.10 -9.18 -5.20
C GLY A 265 -149.15 -9.71 -4.22
N GLN A 266 -148.71 -10.16 -3.03
CA GLN A 266 -149.60 -10.52 -1.92
C GLN A 266 -150.16 -9.30 -1.16
N LEU A 267 -149.53 -8.12 -1.27
CA LEU A 267 -150.03 -6.85 -0.73
C LEU A 267 -150.94 -6.13 -1.73
N ASP A 268 -150.64 -6.20 -3.03
CA ASP A 268 -151.49 -5.67 -4.11
C ASP A 268 -152.84 -6.44 -4.23
N SER A 269 -152.98 -7.62 -3.60
CA SER A 269 -154.26 -8.33 -3.46
C SER A 269 -155.06 -8.00 -2.19
N VAL A 270 -154.48 -7.29 -1.21
CA VAL A 270 -155.17 -6.87 0.02
C VAL A 270 -156.34 -5.91 -0.22
N PRO A 271 -156.28 -4.92 -1.14
CA PRO A 271 -157.41 -4.03 -1.42
C PRO A 271 -158.68 -4.75 -1.88
N ALA A 272 -158.57 -5.95 -2.47
CA ALA A 272 -159.71 -6.76 -2.89
C ALA A 272 -160.37 -7.55 -1.75
N MET A 273 -159.67 -7.76 -0.62
CA MET A 273 -160.11 -8.60 0.50
C MET A 273 -160.47 -7.81 1.77
N LEU A 274 -160.35 -6.48 1.76
CA LEU A 274 -160.78 -5.59 2.85
C LEU A 274 -162.11 -4.85 2.59
N ALA A 275 -162.81 -5.19 1.49
CA ALA A 275 -164.18 -4.71 1.22
C ALA A 275 -165.28 -5.55 1.93
N SER A 276 -164.89 -6.66 2.55
CA SER A 276 -165.76 -7.54 3.35
C SER A 276 -165.20 -7.69 4.77
N VAL A 277 -166.06 -7.53 5.78
CA VAL A 277 -165.72 -7.39 7.22
C VAL A 277 -165.11 -6.02 7.55
N ASN A 278 -166.01 -5.10 7.89
CA ASN A 278 -165.77 -3.80 8.51
C ASN A 278 -166.09 -3.92 10.02
N ARG A 279 -165.47 -3.09 10.86
CA ARG A 279 -165.46 -3.08 12.35
C ARG A 279 -164.49 -4.13 12.95
N GLU A 280 -163.81 -3.88 14.07
CA GLU A 280 -164.12 -2.95 15.18
C GLU A 280 -162.84 -2.51 15.96
N SER A 281 -162.89 -1.37 16.69
CA SER A 281 -161.87 -0.82 17.63
C SER A 281 -160.49 -0.40 17.03
N GLU A 282 -160.02 0.86 17.04
CA GLU A 282 -159.75 1.82 18.14
C GLU A 282 -158.54 1.42 19.04
N LEU A 283 -157.59 2.30 19.45
CA LEU A 283 -157.40 3.78 19.34
C LEU A 283 -155.92 4.17 19.68
N LEU A 284 -155.43 5.34 19.19
CA LEU A 284 -154.34 6.21 19.75
C LEU A 284 -152.89 5.63 19.90
N ASP A 285 -151.80 6.40 20.08
CA ASP A 285 -151.35 7.69 19.47
C ASP A 285 -149.83 7.92 19.74
N ALA A 286 -149.23 8.93 19.09
CA ALA A 286 -148.07 9.77 19.49
C ALA A 286 -146.75 9.18 20.09
N HIS A 287 -145.69 9.20 19.26
CA HIS A 287 -144.31 9.65 19.59
C HIS A 287 -143.51 8.91 20.73
N PRO A 288 -142.36 9.42 21.25
CA PRO A 288 -141.05 9.21 20.61
C PRO A 288 -139.88 8.77 21.54
N GLU A 289 -138.74 8.41 20.92
CA GLU A 289 -137.33 8.57 21.34
C GLU A 289 -136.79 8.16 22.75
N THR A 290 -135.47 7.88 22.78
CA THR A 290 -134.56 7.78 23.96
C THR A 290 -134.79 6.63 24.98
N ALA A 291 -133.80 6.20 25.79
CA ALA A 291 -132.34 6.10 25.61
C ALA A 291 -131.69 5.27 26.74
N LEU A 292 -130.55 4.63 26.42
CA LEU A 292 -129.40 4.31 27.32
C LEU A 292 -129.55 3.39 28.56
N GLN A 293 -128.50 2.55 28.74
CA GLN A 293 -127.88 2.13 30.03
C GLN A 293 -128.66 1.15 30.95
N SER A 294 -128.02 0.31 31.78
CA SER A 294 -126.58 -0.06 31.95
C SER A 294 -126.42 -1.35 32.79
N ASN A 295 -125.17 -1.76 33.02
CA ASN A 295 -124.66 -2.62 34.11
C ASN A 295 -124.95 -4.15 34.09
N ALA A 296 -124.22 -4.99 34.85
CA ALA A 296 -122.77 -5.05 35.16
C ALA A 296 -122.46 -6.26 36.09
N ARG A 297 -121.37 -7.00 35.81
CA ARG A 297 -120.58 -7.84 36.77
C ARG A 297 -121.31 -9.02 37.47
N SER A 298 -120.67 -10.01 38.11
CA SER A 298 -119.35 -10.67 37.93
C SER A 298 -119.25 -11.91 38.84
N ASN A 299 -118.53 -12.97 38.43
CA ASN A 299 -117.70 -13.93 39.22
C ASN A 299 -117.20 -15.04 38.25
N GLU A 300 -115.96 -15.56 38.27
CA GLU A 300 -115.14 -16.21 39.34
C GLU A 300 -115.59 -17.63 39.72
N SER A 301 -114.71 -18.60 39.99
CA SER A 301 -113.24 -18.76 39.86
C SER A 301 -112.93 -20.30 39.88
N ASN A 302 -111.74 -20.93 39.99
CA ASN A 302 -110.28 -20.66 40.17
C ASN A 302 -109.54 -21.96 39.70
N ASP A 303 -108.23 -22.29 39.72
CA ASP A 303 -106.85 -21.77 39.93
C ASP A 303 -106.01 -22.69 38.93
N SER A 304 -104.78 -23.22 39.02
CA SER A 304 -103.56 -22.94 39.79
C SER A 304 -102.28 -23.43 39.09
N ARG A 305 -101.37 -22.47 38.82
CA ARG A 305 -99.93 -22.48 39.21
C ARG A 305 -99.01 -23.52 38.50
N SER A 306 -97.68 -23.39 38.51
CA SER A 306 -96.76 -22.64 39.40
C SER A 306 -95.59 -21.94 38.67
N ALA A 307 -94.74 -21.23 39.41
CA ALA A 307 -93.62 -20.41 38.89
C ALA A 307 -92.51 -20.20 39.94
N GLN A 308 -91.30 -19.76 39.54
CA GLN A 308 -90.33 -19.13 40.46
C GLN A 308 -89.30 -18.20 39.76
N LYS A 309 -88.52 -17.45 40.55
CA LYS A 309 -87.57 -16.37 40.18
C LYS A 309 -86.16 -16.64 40.79
N HIS A 310 -85.10 -15.99 40.28
CA HIS A 310 -84.33 -14.91 40.99
C HIS A 310 -83.00 -14.50 40.29
N ALA A 311 -82.40 -13.40 40.77
CA ALA A 311 -81.10 -12.78 40.47
C ALA A 311 -80.43 -12.39 41.84
N PRO A 312 -79.29 -11.64 42.02
CA PRO A 312 -78.52 -10.78 41.08
C PRO A 312 -76.97 -10.68 41.31
N ALA A 313 -76.30 -9.66 40.70
CA ALA A 313 -75.24 -8.76 41.26
C ALA A 313 -73.82 -8.68 40.60
N ARG A 314 -73.42 -7.43 40.25
CA ARG A 314 -72.06 -6.77 40.21
C ARG A 314 -70.90 -7.43 39.39
N ASN A 315 -69.85 -6.72 38.94
CA ASN A 315 -69.30 -5.41 39.34
C ASN A 315 -68.63 -4.57 38.20
N GLU A 316 -68.52 -3.25 38.46
CA GLU A 316 -67.57 -2.19 37.99
C GLU A 316 -66.51 -2.50 36.90
N SER A 317 -66.45 -1.76 35.77
CA SER A 317 -65.69 -0.49 35.52
C SER A 317 -64.39 -0.75 34.69
N THR A 318 -63.74 0.19 33.97
CA THR A 318 -63.80 1.66 33.86
C THR A 318 -63.80 2.14 32.39
N SER A 319 -63.92 3.45 32.15
CA SER A 319 -63.52 4.12 30.90
C SER A 319 -62.50 5.21 31.22
N ALA A 320 -61.47 5.37 30.38
CA ALA A 320 -60.47 6.44 30.50
C ALA A 320 -59.92 6.86 29.12
N ARG A 321 -59.56 8.13 29.01
CA ARG A 321 -58.93 8.81 27.86
C ARG A 321 -58.14 9.99 28.39
N VAL A 322 -56.85 10.13 28.06
CA VAL A 322 -56.03 11.37 28.11
C VAL A 322 -54.61 11.06 27.56
N GLU A 323 -53.85 12.12 27.22
CA GLU A 323 -52.40 12.26 26.85
C GLU A 323 -51.48 11.00 26.75
N SER A 324 -50.52 10.85 25.82
CA SER A 324 -49.59 11.76 25.11
C SER A 324 -48.33 12.23 25.90
N ASP A 325 -47.32 11.37 25.91
CA ASP A 325 -45.86 11.65 25.82
C ASP A 325 -45.25 10.36 25.21
N ASP A 326 -44.47 10.38 24.15
CA ASP A 326 -43.06 10.82 24.04
C ASP A 326 -42.07 10.03 24.90
N LYS A 327 -41.62 8.89 24.34
CA LYS A 327 -40.21 8.50 24.41
C LYS A 327 -39.85 7.46 23.35
N ALA A 328 -38.76 7.73 22.64
CA ALA A 328 -37.98 6.70 21.97
C ALA A 328 -36.87 6.26 22.92
N ASP A 329 -36.77 4.95 23.17
CA ASP A 329 -35.55 4.32 23.70
C ASP A 329 -34.98 3.46 22.57
N ASP A 330 -34.02 4.03 21.85
CA ASP A 330 -33.20 3.35 20.84
C ASP A 330 -32.01 2.71 21.54
N HIS A 331 -31.89 1.38 21.44
CA HIS A 331 -30.79 0.59 22.01
C HIS A 331 -30.23 -0.37 20.96
N SER A 332 -29.63 0.20 19.93
CA SER A 332 -28.70 -0.51 19.05
C SER A 332 -27.30 -0.58 19.67
N ASP A 333 -27.12 -1.43 20.69
CA ASP A 333 -25.78 -1.82 21.18
C ASP A 333 -25.13 -2.77 20.17
N THR A 334 -24.62 -2.20 19.08
CA THR A 334 -23.64 -2.82 18.20
C THR A 334 -22.28 -2.16 18.44
N ASP A 335 -21.54 -2.66 19.43
CA ASP A 335 -20.16 -2.24 19.68
C ASP A 335 -19.31 -2.41 18.41
N ALA A 336 -18.69 -1.31 17.97
CA ALA A 336 -17.94 -1.26 16.73
C ALA A 336 -16.49 -1.70 16.94
N ASP A 337 -16.14 -2.89 16.44
CA ASP A 337 -14.76 -3.39 16.38
C ASP A 337 -13.96 -2.60 15.33
N THR A 338 -13.43 -1.42 15.69
CA THR A 338 -12.60 -0.60 14.79
C THR A 338 -11.60 0.31 15.54
N ALA A 339 -10.46 -0.25 15.96
CA ALA A 339 -9.36 0.51 16.57
C ALA A 339 -7.97 0.10 16.02
N VAL A 340 -7.75 0.31 14.71
CA VAL A 340 -6.43 0.12 14.06
C VAL A 340 -6.10 1.35 13.21
N LEU A 341 -5.27 2.23 13.77
CA LEU A 341 -4.53 3.40 13.20
C LEU A 341 -4.00 4.17 14.44
N SER A 342 -2.81 4.76 14.51
CA SER A 342 -1.59 4.67 13.69
C SER A 342 -0.45 5.26 14.53
N ALA A 343 0.67 4.55 14.71
CA ALA A 343 1.78 5.00 15.57
C ALA A 343 3.15 4.56 15.01
N VAL A 344 3.61 5.27 13.97
CA VAL A 344 4.97 5.22 13.41
C VAL A 344 5.33 6.65 12.98
N ASP A 345 6.63 6.96 12.88
CA ASP A 345 7.22 8.21 12.37
C ASP A 345 7.07 9.47 13.24
N GLU A 346 7.75 9.49 14.40
CA GLU A 346 8.19 10.74 15.06
C GLU A 346 9.68 10.70 15.46
N GLU A 347 10.58 10.25 14.58
CA GLU A 347 12.03 10.37 14.82
C GLU A 347 12.87 10.42 13.51
N SER A 348 12.94 11.59 12.84
CA SER A 348 14.04 11.95 11.90
C SER A 348 13.88 13.35 11.26
N ASN A 349 14.01 14.43 12.05
CA ASN A 349 14.20 15.78 11.48
C ASN A 349 15.15 16.64 12.33
N ALA A 350 16.43 16.26 12.34
CA ALA A 350 17.48 16.93 13.11
C ALA A 350 18.84 17.01 12.38
N ASP A 351 18.86 16.97 11.04
CA ASP A 351 20.09 17.22 10.25
C ASP A 351 19.80 17.93 8.91
N SER A 352 19.75 19.26 8.96
CA SER A 352 19.86 20.18 7.79
C SER A 352 19.99 21.64 8.27
N ALA A 353 21.05 21.94 9.00
CA ALA A 353 21.27 23.28 9.58
C ALA A 353 22.71 23.83 9.48
N ASP A 354 23.57 23.27 8.62
CA ASP A 354 24.82 23.95 8.18
C ASP A 354 24.95 23.97 6.66
N GLN A 355 24.49 25.06 6.05
CA GLN A 355 24.99 25.51 4.75
C GLN A 355 25.34 27.01 4.80
N ARG A 356 26.51 27.28 5.39
CA ARG A 356 27.44 28.38 5.07
C ARG A 356 26.95 29.43 4.05
N THR A 357 26.49 30.58 4.53
CA THR A 357 26.35 31.79 3.71
C THR A 357 27.71 32.47 3.47
N VAL A 358 28.54 31.93 2.58
CA VAL A 358 29.75 32.64 2.11
C VAL A 358 29.33 33.69 1.08
N LYS A 359 29.28 34.97 1.49
CA LYS A 359 28.93 36.08 0.60
C LYS A 359 29.86 37.29 0.79
N THR A 360 30.88 37.34 -0.05
CA THR A 360 31.56 38.54 -0.61
C THR A 360 31.49 39.86 0.18
N GLY A 361 32.62 40.33 0.71
CA GLY A 361 32.73 41.70 1.24
C GLY A 361 34.17 42.15 1.51
N SER A 362 34.62 43.14 0.72
CA SER A 362 35.95 43.78 0.68
C SER A 362 37.14 42.91 0.27
#